data_AF-A0A2N8UK73-F1
#
_entry.id   AF-A0A2N8UK73-F1
#
_cell.length_a   1.000
_cell.length_b   1.000
_cell.length_c   1.000
_cell.angle_alpha   90.00
_cell.angle_beta   90.00
_cell.angle_gamma   90.00
#
_symmetry.space_group_name_H-M   'P 1'
#
loop_
_entity.id
_entity.type
_entity.pdbx_description
1 polymer ?
#
loop_
_entity_poly.entity_id
_entity_poly.type
_entity_poly.pdbx_seq_one_letter_code
_entity_poly.pdbx_strand_id
1 'polypeptide(L)'
;MKSFSTALFALTLLALVGTALSAPLPASSVELHLSDGRVAKCNLLNQPSREKADMVSSKLVASGKLACPSTQEHSAGGKTVRCEQSQLAGTQEATNVLKDACASHQGLHSIMAA
;
A
#
# COMPACT_ATOMS: atom_id res chain seq x y z
N MET A 1 -35.43 -44.67 33.01
CA MET A 1 -35.00 -43.26 32.84
C MET A 1 -33.50 -43.28 32.64
N LYS A 2 -33.02 -43.17 31.39
CA LYS A 2 -31.62 -43.42 31.04
C LYS A 2 -31.11 -42.26 30.20
N SER A 3 -30.13 -41.55 30.75
CA SER A 3 -29.26 -40.50 30.21
C SER A 3 -29.71 -39.76 28.95
N PHE A 4 -30.33 -38.58 29.14
CA PHE A 4 -30.48 -37.54 28.11
C PHE A 4 -29.47 -36.38 28.30
N SER A 5 -28.40 -36.55 29.08
CA SER A 5 -27.54 -35.43 29.52
C SER A 5 -26.15 -35.35 28.86
N THR A 6 -25.78 -36.22 27.94
CA THR A 6 -24.42 -36.25 27.35
C THR A 6 -24.31 -35.69 25.93
N ALA A 7 -25.41 -35.23 25.32
CA ALA A 7 -25.36 -34.65 23.96
C ALA A 7 -25.23 -33.11 23.95
N LEU A 8 -25.52 -32.43 25.07
CA LEU A 8 -25.57 -30.97 25.15
C LEU A 8 -24.20 -30.29 25.34
N PHE A 9 -23.19 -31.03 25.80
CA PHE A 9 -21.85 -30.46 26.08
C PHE A 9 -20.91 -30.43 24.87
N ALA A 10 -21.21 -31.17 23.80
CA ALA A 10 -20.35 -31.22 22.61
C ALA A 10 -20.60 -30.07 21.63
N LEU A 11 -21.78 -29.43 21.69
CA LEU A 11 -22.17 -28.38 20.74
C LEU A 11 -21.72 -26.97 21.15
N THR A 12 -21.29 -26.74 22.39
CA THR A 12 -20.81 -25.43 22.85
C THR A 12 -19.34 -25.15 22.56
N LEU A 13 -18.55 -26.18 22.21
CA LEU A 13 -17.11 -26.02 21.91
C LEU A 13 -16.81 -25.60 20.45
N LEU A 14 -17.77 -25.72 19.52
CA LEU A 14 -17.59 -25.28 18.13
C LEU A 14 -17.80 -23.77 17.90
N ALA A 15 -18.24 -23.01 18.91
CA ALA A 15 -18.48 -21.58 18.75
C ALA A 15 -17.22 -20.70 18.90
N LEU A 16 -16.09 -21.25 19.38
CA LEU A 16 -14.87 -20.48 19.67
C LEU A 16 -13.84 -20.42 18.52
N VAL A 17 -14.15 -20.96 17.33
CA VAL A 17 -13.23 -20.90 16.16
C VAL A 17 -13.57 -19.71 15.25
N GLY A 18 -14.63 -18.95 15.56
CA GLY A 18 -15.08 -17.83 14.76
C GLY A 18 -14.29 -16.55 15.03
N THR A 19 -13.69 -16.01 13.97
CA THR A 19 -13.10 -14.66 13.86
C THR A 19 -11.75 -14.44 14.53
N ALA A 20 -10.71 -15.15 14.05
CA ALA A 20 -9.43 -14.45 13.90
C ALA A 20 -9.65 -13.36 12.84
N LEU A 21 -10.03 -12.16 13.29
CA LEU A 21 -10.09 -10.97 12.45
C LEU A 21 -8.65 -10.70 12.00
N SER A 22 -8.28 -11.17 10.82
CA SER A 22 -7.01 -10.81 10.19
C SER A 22 -7.03 -9.30 10.01
N ALA A 23 -6.39 -8.56 10.93
CA ALA A 23 -6.25 -7.13 10.80
C ALA A 23 -5.61 -6.82 9.42
N PRO A 24 -6.08 -5.81 8.69
CA PRO A 24 -5.49 -5.45 7.40
C PRO A 24 -3.99 -5.26 7.59
N LEU A 25 -3.19 -5.97 6.78
CA LEU A 25 -1.74 -5.82 6.85
C LEU A 25 -1.39 -4.36 6.50
N PRO A 26 -0.41 -3.77 7.20
CA PRO A 26 -0.01 -2.38 7.00
C PRO A 26 0.42 -2.11 5.55
N ALA A 27 -0.40 -1.40 4.78
CA ALA A 27 -0.10 -1.07 3.39
C ALA A 27 0.62 0.28 3.29
N SER A 28 1.51 0.37 2.31
CA SER A 28 2.23 1.61 1.99
C SER A 28 1.91 2.05 0.57
N SER A 29 2.14 3.33 0.26
CA SER A 29 1.99 3.86 -1.08
C SER A 29 2.98 4.96 -1.41
N VAL A 30 3.20 5.16 -2.71
CA VAL A 30 3.90 6.34 -3.24
C VAL A 30 2.93 7.10 -4.15
N GLU A 31 2.74 8.38 -3.88
CA GLU A 31 1.85 9.28 -4.61
C GLU A 31 2.70 10.32 -5.34
N LEU A 32 2.62 10.36 -6.66
CA LEU A 32 3.30 11.34 -7.50
C LEU A 32 2.27 12.37 -7.98
N HIS A 33 2.41 13.60 -7.48
CA HIS A 33 1.66 14.76 -7.94
C HIS A 33 2.26 15.25 -9.25
N LEU A 34 1.43 15.20 -10.30
CA LEU A 34 1.80 15.59 -11.65
C LEU A 34 1.47 17.07 -11.88
N SER A 35 2.20 17.69 -12.81
CA SER A 35 2.04 19.11 -13.14
C SER A 35 0.68 19.46 -13.77
N ASP A 36 -0.05 18.46 -14.25
CA ASP A 36 -1.40 18.62 -14.83
C ASP A 36 -2.53 18.45 -13.82
N GLY A 37 -2.20 18.37 -12.53
CA GLY A 37 -3.17 18.23 -11.44
C GLY A 37 -3.69 16.80 -11.23
N ARG A 38 -3.11 15.79 -11.88
CA ARG A 38 -3.40 14.38 -11.58
C ARG A 38 -2.44 13.83 -10.53
N VAL A 39 -2.83 12.74 -9.88
CA VAL A 39 -1.96 11.96 -9.00
C VAL A 39 -1.78 10.57 -9.58
N ALA A 40 -0.54 10.20 -9.86
CA ALA A 40 -0.17 8.82 -10.15
C ALA A 40 0.21 8.13 -8.83
N LYS A 41 -0.39 6.97 -8.54
CA LYS A 41 -0.23 6.28 -7.26
C LYS A 41 0.28 4.86 -7.46
N CYS A 42 1.28 4.48 -6.67
CA CYS A 42 1.75 3.11 -6.52
C CYS A 42 1.28 2.57 -5.17
N ASN A 43 0.42 1.56 -5.18
CA ASN A 43 -0.02 0.87 -3.97
C ASN A 43 0.85 -0.37 -3.72
N LEU A 44 1.39 -0.49 -2.50
CA LEU A 44 2.27 -1.59 -2.08
C LEU A 44 1.56 -2.39 -1.00
N LEU A 45 0.82 -3.41 -1.45
CA LEU A 45 -0.03 -4.24 -0.60
C LEU A 45 0.75 -5.38 0.08
N ASN A 46 1.86 -5.81 -0.54
CA ASN A 46 2.63 -6.96 -0.09
C ASN A 46 3.77 -6.53 0.83
N GLN A 47 3.93 -7.21 1.97
CA GLN A 47 5.04 -6.98 2.88
C GLN A 47 6.40 -7.36 2.25
N PRO A 48 7.51 -6.74 2.68
CA PRO A 48 7.58 -5.56 3.56
C PRO A 48 7.21 -4.27 2.79
N SER A 49 6.08 -3.64 3.13
CA SER A 49 5.51 -2.57 2.28
C SER A 49 6.21 -1.22 2.45
N ARG A 50 6.71 -0.92 3.66
CA ARG A 50 7.37 0.35 4.01
C ARG A 50 8.69 0.49 3.27
N GLU A 51 9.51 -0.54 3.31
CA GLU A 51 10.80 -0.65 2.64
C GLU A 51 10.62 -0.59 1.12
N LYS A 52 9.56 -1.22 0.59
CA LYS A 52 9.22 -1.06 -0.84
C LYS A 52 8.86 0.38 -1.18
N ALA A 53 8.17 1.11 -0.30
CA ALA A 53 7.87 2.52 -0.53
C ALA A 53 9.14 3.37 -0.54
N ASP A 54 10.12 3.07 0.33
CA ASP A 54 11.46 3.68 0.32
C ASP A 54 12.22 3.41 -0.97
N MET A 55 12.21 2.16 -1.45
CA MET A 55 12.90 1.80 -2.69
C MET A 55 12.25 2.47 -3.92
N VAL A 56 10.92 2.48 -3.98
CA VAL A 56 10.19 3.17 -5.05
C VAL A 56 10.52 4.67 -5.02
N SER A 57 10.35 5.36 -3.90
CA SER A 57 10.60 6.80 -3.79
C SER A 57 12.06 7.15 -4.07
N SER A 58 13.02 6.33 -3.62
CA SER A 58 14.44 6.51 -3.91
C SER A 58 14.72 6.39 -5.41
N LYS A 59 14.09 5.44 -6.11
CA LYS A 59 14.22 5.30 -7.57
C LYS A 59 13.63 6.49 -8.31
N LEU A 60 12.53 7.07 -7.81
CA LEU A 60 11.97 8.31 -8.35
C LEU A 60 12.95 9.47 -8.20
N VAL A 61 13.52 9.68 -7.00
CA VAL A 61 14.50 10.75 -6.75
C VAL A 61 15.77 10.54 -7.56
N ALA A 62 16.25 9.31 -7.68
CA ALA A 62 17.44 8.95 -8.46
C ALA A 62 17.29 9.25 -9.97
N SER A 63 16.07 9.40 -10.48
CA SER A 63 15.84 9.87 -11.86
C SER A 63 16.29 11.32 -12.09
N GLY A 64 16.49 12.09 -11.02
CA GLY A 64 16.85 13.51 -11.06
C GLY A 64 15.71 14.42 -11.52
N LYS A 65 14.52 13.87 -11.80
CA LYS A 65 13.38 14.60 -12.36
C LYS A 65 12.17 14.66 -11.44
N LEU A 66 12.22 13.97 -10.31
CA LEU A 66 11.14 13.88 -9.33
C LEU A 66 11.73 14.13 -7.95
N ALA A 67 10.95 14.74 -7.06
CA ALA A 67 11.31 14.95 -5.67
C ALA A 67 10.28 14.26 -4.76
N CYS A 68 10.69 13.76 -3.60
CA CYS A 68 9.77 13.14 -2.64
C CYS A 68 9.86 13.85 -1.29
N PRO A 69 9.26 15.05 -1.14
CA PRO A 69 9.53 15.94 -0.01
C PRO A 69 8.85 15.51 1.30
N SER A 70 7.83 14.66 1.25
CA SER A 70 7.08 14.32 2.45
C SER A 70 6.74 12.84 2.55
N THR A 71 6.67 12.37 3.78
CA THR A 71 6.26 11.01 4.14
C THR A 71 5.27 11.12 5.30
N GLN A 72 4.15 10.43 5.17
CA GLN A 72 3.14 10.29 6.21
C GLN A 72 3.14 8.86 6.73
N GLU A 73 3.47 8.69 7.99
CA GLU A 73 3.41 7.39 8.68
C GLU A 73 1.96 7.04 9.04
N HIS A 74 1.57 5.79 8.83
CA HIS A 74 0.23 5.31 9.16
C HIS A 74 0.22 4.66 10.55
N SER A 75 -0.82 4.93 11.35
CA SER A 75 -0.95 4.37 12.72
C SER A 75 -1.07 2.84 12.74
N ALA A 76 -1.65 2.24 11.70
CA ALA A 76 -1.76 0.79 11.53
C ALA A 76 -0.44 0.12 11.08
N GLY A 77 0.62 0.92 10.88
CA GLY A 77 1.83 0.53 10.16
C GLY A 77 1.71 0.81 8.66
N GLY A 78 2.84 0.94 7.99
CA GLY A 78 2.89 1.42 6.61
C GLY A 78 3.10 2.94 6.51
N LYS A 79 3.21 3.46 5.29
CA LYS A 79 3.39 4.89 5.04
C LYS A 79 2.95 5.32 3.65
N THR A 80 2.67 6.61 3.49
CA THR A 80 2.50 7.25 2.19
C THR A 80 3.64 8.21 1.94
N VAL A 81 4.43 7.97 0.89
CA VAL A 81 5.44 8.93 0.42
C VAL A 81 4.82 9.78 -0.69
N ARG A 82 4.84 11.10 -0.53
CA ARG A 82 4.42 12.02 -1.58
C ARG A 82 5.62 12.53 -2.34
N CYS A 83 5.49 12.48 -3.65
CA CYS A 83 6.45 12.92 -4.63
C CYS A 83 5.81 13.93 -5.57
N GLU A 84 6.65 14.76 -6.18
CA GLU A 84 6.27 15.85 -7.06
C GLU A 84 7.08 15.76 -8.35
N GLN A 85 6.39 16.00 -9.45
CA GLN A 85 7.02 16.15 -10.76
C GLN A 85 7.80 17.47 -10.81
N SER A 86 9.11 17.41 -11.14
CA SER A 86 9.87 18.62 -11.42
C SER A 86 9.55 19.19 -12.81
N GLN A 87 9.96 20.45 -13.04
CA GLN A 87 9.85 21.10 -14.35
C GLN A 87 10.69 20.42 -15.46
N LEU A 88 11.61 19.51 -15.09
CA LEU A 88 12.49 18.81 -16.03
C LEU A 88 11.89 17.51 -16.61
N ALA A 89 10.78 17.02 -16.05
CA ALA A 89 10.08 15.85 -16.56
C ALA A 89 8.78 16.24 -17.25
N GLY A 90 8.51 15.61 -18.39
CA GLY A 90 7.16 15.57 -18.95
C GLY A 90 6.24 14.67 -18.12
N THR A 91 4.94 14.95 -18.10
CA THR A 91 3.96 14.20 -17.29
C THR A 91 3.94 12.70 -17.62
N GLN A 92 4.02 12.35 -18.91
CA GLN A 92 4.06 10.95 -19.34
C GLN A 92 5.35 10.26 -18.88
N GLU A 93 6.49 10.96 -18.96
CA GLU A 93 7.76 10.45 -18.47
C GLU A 93 7.72 10.21 -16.97
N ALA A 94 7.27 11.20 -16.19
CA ALA A 94 7.11 11.10 -14.74
C ALA A 94 6.23 9.90 -14.34
N THR A 95 5.11 9.73 -15.05
CA THR A 95 4.19 8.60 -14.86
C THR A 95 4.87 7.26 -15.18
N ASN A 96 5.64 7.18 -16.26
CA ASN A 96 6.36 5.97 -16.64
C ASN A 96 7.42 5.60 -15.59
N VAL A 97 8.17 6.58 -15.08
CA VAL A 97 9.16 6.34 -14.01
C VAL A 97 8.49 5.75 -12.77
N LEU A 98 7.35 6.31 -12.32
CA LEU A 98 6.60 5.74 -11.21
C LEU A 98 6.09 4.33 -11.54
N LYS A 99 5.49 4.14 -12.72
CA LYS A 99 4.95 2.83 -13.14
C LYS A 99 6.04 1.75 -13.12
N ASP A 100 7.22 2.04 -13.66
CA ASP A 100 8.33 1.10 -13.74
C ASP A 100 8.93 0.82 -12.36
N ALA A 101 9.07 1.85 -11.51
CA ALA A 101 9.48 1.67 -10.12
C ALA A 101 8.47 0.83 -9.34
N CYS A 102 7.18 1.10 -9.53
CA CYS A 102 6.09 0.36 -8.90
C CYS A 102 6.09 -1.12 -9.29
N ALA A 103 6.20 -1.41 -10.58
CA ALA A 103 6.25 -2.78 -11.10
C ALA A 103 7.48 -3.55 -10.58
N SER A 104 8.63 -2.89 -10.46
CA SER A 104 9.87 -3.48 -9.90
C SER A 104 9.70 -3.98 -8.46
N HIS A 105 8.72 -3.44 -7.74
CA HIS A 105 8.42 -3.79 -6.35
C HIS A 105 7.04 -4.42 -6.17
N GLN A 106 6.47 -4.99 -7.24
CA GLN A 106 5.17 -5.70 -7.25
C GLN A 106 4.01 -4.81 -6.75
N GLY A 107 4.10 -3.51 -6.99
CA GLY A 107 3.05 -2.56 -6.66
C GLY A 107 2.00 -2.43 -7.76
N LEU A 108 0.84 -1.90 -7.38
CA LEU A 108 -0.26 -1.60 -8.29
C LEU A 108 -0.29 -0.11 -8.63
N HIS A 109 0.01 0.20 -9.88
CA HIS A 109 0.00 1.57 -10.40
C HIS A 109 -1.42 1.99 -10.83
N SER A 110 -1.82 3.21 -10.48
CA SER A 110 -3.09 3.83 -10.87
C SER A 110 -2.92 5.33 -11.07
N ILE A 111 -3.84 5.97 -11.79
CA ILE A 111 -3.87 7.43 -11.96
C ILE A 111 -5.26 7.92 -11.58
N MET A 112 -5.34 8.98 -10.80
CA MET A 112 -6.56 9.64 -10.39
C MET A 112 -6.46 11.15 -10.61
N ALA A 113 -7.60 11.82 -10.75
CA ALA A 113 -7.64 13.27 -10.63
C ALA A 113 -7.36 13.64 -9.16
N ALA A 114 -6.59 14.70 -8.92
CA ALA A 114 -6.35 15.21 -7.56
C ALA A 114 -7.61 15.87 -6.98
#